data_AF-A0A6B3F3P3-F1
#
_entry.id   AF-A0A6B3F3P3-F1
#
_cell.length_a   1.000
_cell.length_b   1.000
_cell.length_c   1.000
_cell.angle_alpha   90.00
_cell.angle_beta   90.00
_cell.angle_gamma   90.00
#
_symmetry.space_group_name_H-M   'P 1'
#
loop_
_entity.id
_entity.type
_entity.pdbx_description
1 polymer ?
#
loop_
_entity_poly.entity_id
_entity_poly.type
_entity_poly.pdbx_seq_one_letter_code
_entity_poly.pdbx_strand_id
1 'polypeptide(L)'
;LLRAAAEAIATRGFHSAYPESPSKSVYGEEAPEAGERAFRALLERPFELPGHPGEAGAVGDEVSPYGLRLGITYPKLGAREAVATAKAAGRAWRRTSPDTRA
;
A
#
# COMPACT_ATOMS: atom_id res chain seq x y z
N LEU A 1 9.34 -8.98 15.59
CA LEU A 1 7.92 -8.59 15.52
C LEU A 1 6.98 -9.78 15.73
N LEU A 2 7.10 -10.87 14.95
CA LEU A 2 6.15 -12.00 14.97
C LEU A 2 5.88 -12.62 16.36
N ARG A 3 6.93 -12.86 17.18
CA ARG A 3 6.75 -13.44 18.53
C ARG A 3 5.94 -12.52 19.46
N ALA A 4 6.28 -11.23 19.49
CA ALA A 4 5.57 -10.25 20.31
C ALA A 4 4.10 -10.09 19.86
N ALA A 5 3.85 -10.14 18.55
CA ALA A 5 2.49 -10.14 18.01
C ALA A 5 1.70 -11.39 18.44
N ALA A 6 2.30 -12.59 18.41
CA ALA A 6 1.65 -13.82 18.85
C ALA A 6 1.28 -13.79 20.34
N GLU A 7 2.17 -13.28 21.19
CA GLU A 7 1.91 -13.09 22.61
C GLU A 7 0.81 -12.07 22.88
N ALA A 8 0.82 -10.93 22.17
CA ALA A 8 -0.24 -9.93 22.27
C ALA A 8 -1.61 -10.48 21.87
N ILE A 9 -1.69 -11.33 20.84
CA ILE A 9 -2.95 -11.99 20.43
C ILE A 9 -3.44 -12.96 21.51
N ALA A 10 -2.53 -13.74 22.11
CA ALA A 10 -2.86 -14.69 23.16
C ALA A 10 -3.32 -14.01 24.47
N THR A 11 -2.64 -12.94 24.86
CA THR A 11 -2.88 -12.24 26.14
C THR A 11 -3.91 -11.13 26.04
N ARG A 12 -4.14 -10.60 24.82
CA ARG A 12 -4.95 -9.42 24.54
C ARG A 12 -4.50 -8.16 25.28
N GLY A 13 -3.23 -8.10 25.69
CA GLY A 13 -2.61 -6.91 26.25
C GLY A 13 -2.39 -5.83 25.19
N PHE A 14 -2.11 -4.61 25.63
CA PHE A 14 -1.74 -3.53 24.71
C PHE A 14 -0.40 -3.84 24.03
N HIS A 15 -0.39 -3.79 22.70
CA HIS A 15 0.80 -3.95 21.89
C HIS A 15 0.64 -3.18 20.58
N SER A 16 1.65 -2.40 20.19
CA SER A 16 1.78 -1.87 18.85
C SER A 16 3.22 -2.02 18.36
N ALA A 17 3.40 -2.66 17.21
CA ALA A 17 4.69 -2.78 16.54
C ALA A 17 5.13 -1.49 15.84
N TYR A 18 4.17 -0.61 15.53
CA TYR A 18 4.36 0.60 14.75
C TYR A 18 3.93 1.81 15.58
N PRO A 19 4.83 2.78 15.86
CA PRO A 19 4.47 3.94 16.68
C PRO A 19 3.38 4.79 16.03
N GLU A 20 2.33 5.07 16.77
CA GLU A 20 1.18 5.85 16.29
C GLU A 20 1.46 7.37 16.21
N SER A 21 2.37 7.87 17.05
CA SER A 21 2.71 9.29 17.09
C SER A 21 3.56 9.64 15.87
N PRO A 22 3.19 10.65 15.05
CA PRO A 22 3.99 11.13 13.92
C PRO A 22 5.25 11.93 14.38
N SER A 23 5.79 11.59 15.55
CA SER A 23 6.93 12.28 16.15
C SER A 23 8.16 12.17 15.26
N LYS A 24 8.83 13.31 15.09
CA LYS A 24 10.12 13.39 14.42
C LYS A 24 11.20 12.55 15.11
N SER A 25 11.09 12.34 16.41
CA SER A 25 11.97 11.44 17.15
C SER A 25 11.85 9.97 16.71
N VAL A 26 10.73 9.58 16.11
CA VAL A 26 10.48 8.23 15.60
C VAL A 26 10.78 8.15 14.11
N TYR A 27 10.25 9.10 13.34
CA TYR A 27 10.26 9.03 11.87
C TYR A 27 11.40 9.84 11.22
N GLY A 28 12.14 10.64 12.00
CA GLY A 28 13.18 11.54 11.52
C GLY A 28 12.68 12.97 11.33
N GLU A 29 13.59 13.93 11.44
CA GLU A 29 13.25 15.36 11.41
C GLU A 29 12.60 15.82 10.10
N GLU A 30 13.03 15.24 8.99
CA GLU A 30 12.60 15.60 7.62
C GLU A 30 11.38 14.81 7.14
N ALA A 31 10.92 13.80 7.89
CA ALA A 31 9.87 12.89 7.44
C ALA A 31 8.52 13.58 7.13
N PRO A 32 8.04 14.57 7.93
CA PRO A 32 6.80 15.26 7.60
C PRO A 32 6.86 15.96 6.24
N GLU A 33 7.94 16.68 5.97
CA GLU A 33 8.11 17.41 4.72
C GLU A 33 8.36 16.47 3.54
N ALA A 34 9.14 15.41 3.74
CA ALA A 34 9.36 14.38 2.71
C ALA A 34 8.05 13.67 2.33
N GLY A 35 7.20 13.36 3.32
CA GLY A 35 5.88 12.77 3.11
C GLY A 35 4.96 13.70 2.32
N GLU A 36 4.93 15.00 2.67
CA GLU A 36 4.17 15.99 1.93
C GLU A 36 4.66 16.13 0.47
N ARG A 37 5.98 16.19 0.25
CA ARG A 37 6.56 16.24 -1.11
C ARG A 37 6.19 14.99 -1.91
N ALA A 38 6.27 13.80 -1.31
CA ALA A 38 5.89 12.55 -1.96
C ALA A 38 4.42 12.53 -2.34
N PHE A 39 3.52 12.95 -1.43
CA PHE A 39 2.09 13.07 -1.71
C PHE A 39 1.81 14.06 -2.84
N ARG A 40 2.38 15.27 -2.76
CA ARG A 40 2.20 16.31 -3.78
C ARG A 40 2.69 15.87 -5.14
N ALA A 41 3.75 15.07 -5.19
CA ALA A 41 4.21 14.50 -6.45
C ALA A 41 3.10 13.66 -7.10
N LEU A 42 2.31 12.89 -6.35
CA LEU A 42 1.28 12.02 -6.95
C LEU A 42 0.11 12.78 -7.60
N LEU A 43 -0.15 14.02 -7.20
CA LEU A 43 -1.31 14.79 -7.65
C LEU A 43 -1.28 15.06 -9.15
N GLU A 44 -2.47 15.02 -9.76
CA GLU A 44 -2.72 15.33 -11.18
C GLU A 44 -1.93 14.44 -12.16
N ARG A 45 -1.49 13.26 -11.71
CA ARG A 45 -0.70 12.32 -12.51
C ARG A 45 -1.24 10.90 -12.43
N PRO A 46 -0.96 10.08 -13.46
CA PRO A 46 -1.08 8.63 -13.32
C PRO A 46 -0.17 8.11 -12.21
N PHE A 47 -0.70 7.18 -11.41
CA PHE A 47 0.06 6.42 -10.43
C PHE A 47 0.71 5.23 -11.11
N GLU A 48 2.04 5.22 -11.12
CA GLU A 48 2.82 4.16 -11.75
C GLU A 48 2.77 2.87 -10.92
N LEU A 49 2.30 1.78 -11.54
CA LEU A 49 2.35 0.44 -10.97
C LEU A 49 3.17 -0.49 -11.89
N PRO A 50 4.50 -0.51 -11.75
CA PRO A 50 5.36 -1.35 -12.58
C PRO A 50 4.98 -2.84 -12.45
N GLY A 51 4.84 -3.52 -13.59
CA GLY A 51 4.45 -4.94 -13.63
C GLY A 51 2.97 -5.19 -13.38
N HIS A 52 2.14 -4.14 -13.30
CA HIS A 52 0.69 -4.29 -13.25
C HIS A 52 0.15 -4.79 -14.60
N PRO A 53 -0.76 -5.77 -14.62
CA PRO A 53 -1.24 -6.37 -15.87
C PRO A 53 -2.21 -5.49 -16.65
N GLY A 54 -2.72 -4.41 -16.05
CA GLY A 54 -3.64 -3.50 -16.72
C GLY A 54 -2.91 -2.59 -17.71
N GLU A 55 -3.13 -2.80 -19.00
CA GLU A 55 -2.47 -2.05 -20.09
C GLU A 55 -3.39 -1.06 -20.81
N ALA A 56 -4.71 -1.10 -20.58
CA ALA A 56 -5.70 -0.36 -21.37
C ALA A 56 -6.40 0.76 -20.58
N GLY A 57 -5.79 1.95 -20.59
CA GLY A 57 -6.38 3.19 -20.09
C GLY A 57 -6.21 3.41 -18.59
N ALA A 58 -6.59 4.61 -18.13
CA ALA A 58 -6.51 5.01 -16.73
C ALA A 58 -7.91 5.29 -16.16
N VAL A 59 -8.10 5.02 -14.87
CA VAL A 59 -9.32 5.32 -14.12
C VAL A 59 -8.98 6.11 -12.87
N GLY A 60 -9.80 7.08 -12.49
CA GLY A 60 -9.60 7.86 -11.27
C GLY A 60 -10.62 8.97 -11.18
N ASP A 61 -11.25 9.09 -10.02
CA ASP A 61 -12.25 10.13 -9.73
C ASP A 61 -12.23 10.47 -8.22
N GLU A 62 -11.03 10.44 -7.63
CA GLU A 62 -10.85 10.72 -6.21
C GLU A 62 -11.07 12.21 -5.93
N VAL A 63 -11.96 12.51 -4.99
CA VAL A 63 -12.28 13.87 -4.57
C VAL A 63 -11.86 14.06 -3.12
N SER A 64 -11.01 15.05 -2.86
CA SER A 64 -10.64 15.40 -1.49
C SER A 64 -11.80 16.11 -0.79
N PRO A 65 -12.19 15.67 0.43
CA PRO A 65 -13.17 16.39 1.22
C PRO A 65 -12.65 17.77 1.70
N TYR A 66 -11.35 18.02 1.61
CA TYR A 66 -10.72 19.30 1.95
C TYR A 66 -10.62 20.27 0.77
N GLY A 67 -11.22 19.95 -0.39
CA GLY A 67 -11.25 20.81 -1.56
C GLY A 67 -9.99 20.83 -2.42
N LEU A 68 -8.95 20.06 -2.05
CA LEU A 68 -7.76 19.87 -2.86
C LEU A 68 -8.08 18.99 -4.09
N ARG A 69 -7.68 19.41 -5.30
CA ARG A 69 -7.79 18.57 -6.48
C ARG A 69 -6.74 17.45 -6.42
N LEU A 70 -7.20 16.19 -6.42
CA LEU A 70 -6.30 15.03 -6.40
C LEU A 70 -5.86 14.65 -7.81
N GLY A 71 -6.82 14.40 -8.72
CA GLY A 71 -6.52 14.13 -10.13
C GLY A 71 -5.61 12.92 -10.37
N ILE A 72 -5.50 12.02 -9.39
CA ILE A 72 -4.70 10.79 -9.50
C ILE A 72 -5.50 9.79 -10.33
N THR A 73 -4.82 9.12 -11.25
CA THR A 73 -5.42 8.04 -12.05
C THR A 73 -4.59 6.78 -11.95
N TYR A 74 -5.22 5.62 -12.13
CA TYR A 74 -4.63 4.31 -11.92
C TYR A 74 -4.81 3.45 -13.18
N PRO A 75 -3.88 2.53 -13.48
CA PRO A 75 -4.02 1.64 -14.63
C PRO A 75 -5.30 0.80 -14.49
N LYS A 76 -6.14 0.83 -15.51
CA LYS A 76 -7.39 0.08 -15.54
C LYS A 76 -7.13 -1.42 -15.68
N LEU A 77 -7.78 -2.22 -14.85
CA LEU A 77 -7.73 -3.68 -14.95
C LEU A 77 -9.14 -4.27 -14.96
N GLY A 78 -9.43 -5.09 -15.97
CA GLY A 78 -10.71 -5.79 -16.06
C GLY A 78 -10.81 -6.91 -15.02
N ALA A 79 -11.98 -7.12 -14.43
CA ALA A 79 -12.16 -8.14 -13.39
C ALA A 79 -11.75 -9.57 -13.84
N ARG A 80 -12.06 -9.97 -15.09
CA ARG A 80 -11.67 -11.27 -15.63
C ARG A 80 -10.15 -11.42 -15.75
N GLU A 81 -9.49 -10.36 -16.19
CA GLU A 81 -8.03 -10.31 -16.33
C GLU A 81 -7.36 -10.33 -14.95
N ALA A 82 -7.85 -9.54 -13.99
CA ALA A 82 -7.39 -9.57 -12.60
C ALA A 82 -7.42 -10.99 -12.02
N VAL A 83 -8.54 -11.70 -12.18
CA VAL A 83 -8.69 -13.08 -11.70
C VAL A 83 -7.73 -14.03 -12.43
N ALA A 84 -7.56 -13.88 -13.75
CA ALA A 84 -6.65 -14.72 -14.53
C ALA A 84 -5.18 -14.53 -14.10
N THR A 85 -4.73 -13.27 -13.99
CA THR A 85 -3.36 -12.93 -13.57
C THR A 85 -3.10 -13.37 -12.13
N ALA A 86 -4.04 -13.16 -11.21
CA ALA A 86 -3.93 -13.64 -9.83
C ALA A 86 -3.82 -15.16 -9.75
N LYS A 87 -4.62 -15.91 -10.53
CA LYS A 87 -4.53 -17.38 -10.60
C LYS A 87 -3.19 -17.85 -11.14
N ALA A 88 -2.62 -17.15 -12.11
CA ALA A 88 -1.31 -17.47 -12.65
C ALA A 88 -0.20 -17.25 -11.60
N ALA A 89 -0.16 -16.07 -10.98
CA ALA A 89 0.81 -15.72 -9.94
C ALA A 89 0.70 -16.65 -8.71
N GLY A 90 -0.52 -17.01 -8.32
CA GLY A 90 -0.80 -17.89 -7.19
C GLY A 90 -0.16 -19.28 -7.28
N ARG A 91 0.19 -19.77 -8.48
CA ARG A 91 0.85 -21.08 -8.62
C ARG A 91 2.24 -21.09 -8.00
N ALA A 92 3.04 -20.07 -8.26
CA ALA A 92 4.37 -19.92 -7.69
C ALA A 92 4.26 -19.55 -6.21
N TRP A 93 3.39 -18.60 -5.89
CA TRP A 93 3.20 -18.13 -4.52
C TRP A 93 2.77 -19.24 -3.55
N ARG A 94 1.89 -20.16 -3.97
CA ARG A 94 1.47 -21.29 -3.13
C ARG A 94 2.63 -22.21 -2.73
N ARG A 95 3.69 -22.31 -3.54
CA ARG A 95 4.83 -23.19 -3.29
C ARG A 95 5.89 -22.58 -2.38
N THR A 96 5.78 -21.31 -2.01
CA THR A 96 6.72 -20.68 -1.08
C THR A 96 6.60 -21.29 0.32
N SER A 97 7.64 -21.20 1.13
CA SER A 97 7.55 -21.64 2.53
C SER A 97 6.71 -20.64 3.34
N PRO A 98 6.17 -21.04 4.51
CA PRO A 98 5.55 -20.09 5.43
C PRO A 98 6.49 -18.93 5.79
N ASP A 99 7.77 -19.22 6.03
CA ASP A 99 8.78 -18.20 6.36
C ASP A 99 9.04 -17.20 5.23
N THR A 100 8.89 -17.62 3.97
CA THR A 100 9.01 -16.69 2.82
C THR A 100 7.77 -15.81 2.67
N ARG A 101 6.62 -16.24 3.20
CA ARG A 101 5.37 -15.46 3.16
C ARG A 101 5.16 -14.54 4.36
N ALA A 102 5.78 -14.88 5.49
CA ALA A 102 5.67 -14.18 6.76
C ALA A 102 6.62 -12.99 6.83
#